data_AF-A0A5I4AN90-F1
#
_entry.id   AF-A0A5I4AN90-F1
#
_cell.length_a   1.000
_cell.length_b   1.000
_cell.length_c   1.000
_cell.angle_alpha   90.00
_cell.angle_beta   90.00
_cell.angle_gamma   90.00
#
_symmetry.space_group_name_H-M   'P 1'
#
loop_
_entity.id
_entity.type
_entity.pdbx_description
1 polymer ?
#
loop_
_entity_poly.entity_id
_entity_poly.type
_entity_poly.pdbx_seq_one_letter_code
_entity_poly.pdbx_strand_id
1 'polypeptide(L)' 'MPQLSRYSDEHVEQLLSELLSVLEKHKAPTDLSLMVLGNMVTNLINTSVAPAQRQAIANSFARALQSSISEDNAH' A
#
# COMPACT_ATOMS: atom_id res chain seq x y z
N MET A 1 12.71 -2.67 19.85
CA MET A 1 11.72 -1.76 20.46
C MET A 1 10.49 -1.78 19.57
N PRO A 2 9.26 -1.95 20.11
CA PRO A 2 8.08 -1.90 19.27
C PRO A 2 7.98 -0.46 18.75
N GLN A 3 8.05 -0.30 17.43
CA GLN A 3 7.71 0.96 16.79
C GLN A 3 6.24 1.19 17.18
N LEU A 4 5.99 2.15 18.07
CA LEU A 4 4.64 2.55 18.42
C LEU A 4 3.97 2.97 17.11
N SER A 5 3.09 2.13 16.57
CA SER A 5 2.39 2.44 15.33
C SER A 5 1.70 3.79 15.56
N ARG A 6 2.03 4.80 14.75
CA ARG A 6 1.45 6.15 14.89
C ARG A 6 -0.07 6.16 14.66
N TYR A 7 -0.61 5.04 14.19
CA TYR A 7 -2.01 4.79 13.92
C TYR A 7 -2.43 3.56 14.73
N SER A 8 -3.67 3.55 15.23
CA SER A 8 -4.22 2.34 15.85
C SER A 8 -4.40 1.26 14.79
N ASP A 9 -4.11 0.02 15.14
CA ASP A 9 -4.27 -1.13 14.25
C ASP A 9 -5.72 -1.22 13.72
N GLU A 10 -6.70 -0.95 14.59
CA GLU A 10 -8.13 -0.88 14.23
C GLU A 10 -8.41 0.14 13.12
N HIS A 11 -7.81 1.33 13.16
CA HIS A 11 -8.04 2.35 12.15
C HIS A 11 -7.44 1.94 10.80
N VAL A 12 -6.28 1.28 10.82
CA VAL A 12 -5.64 0.74 9.60
C VAL A 12 -6.49 -0.37 9.00
N GLU A 13 -6.98 -1.30 9.82
CA GLU A 13 -7.83 -2.42 9.39
C GLU A 13 -9.16 -1.93 8.79
N GLN A 14 -9.79 -0.93 9.40
CA GLN A 14 -11.02 -0.31 8.86
C GLN A 14 -10.79 0.24 7.45
N LEU A 15 -9.73 1.04 7.25
CA LEU A 15 -9.40 1.60 5.94
C LEU A 15 -9.10 0.52 4.91
N LEU A 16 -8.36 -0.53 5.29
CA LEU A 16 -8.09 -1.65 4.38
C LEU A 16 -9.36 -2.38 3.97
N SER A 17 -10.26 -2.64 4.92
CA SER A 17 -11.55 -3.30 4.68
C SER A 17 -12.42 -2.49 3.71
N GLU A 18 -12.51 -1.17 3.89
CA GLU A 18 -13.26 -0.29 2.99
C GLU A 18 -12.69 -0.31 1.56
N LEU A 19 -11.36 -0.25 1.42
CA LEU A 19 -10.70 -0.30 0.12
C LEU A 19 -10.92 -1.65 -0.58
N LEU A 20 -10.84 -2.76 0.16
CA LEU A 20 -11.15 -4.10 -0.38
C LEU A 20 -12.61 -4.19 -0.83
N SER A 21 -13.54 -3.71 -0.01
CA SER A 21 -14.98 -3.71 -0.33
C SER A 21 -15.28 -2.96 -1.64
N VAL A 22 -14.59 -1.84 -1.91
CA VAL A 22 -14.71 -1.12 -3.18
C VAL A 22 -14.26 -1.98 -4.36
N LEU A 23 -13.10 -2.65 -4.26
CA LEU A 23 -12.60 -3.51 -5.33
C LEU A 23 -13.54 -4.70 -5.59
N GLU A 24 -14.05 -5.33 -4.53
CA GLU A 24 -15.00 -6.44 -4.59
C GLU A 24 -16.34 -6.02 -5.21
N LYS A 25 -16.89 -4.88 -4.77
CA LYS A 25 -18.15 -4.32 -5.30
C LYS A 25 -18.09 -4.12 -6.81
N HIS A 26 -16.94 -3.68 -7.32
CA HIS A 26 -16.72 -3.47 -8.74
C HIS A 26 -16.26 -4.73 -9.48
N LYS A 27 -16.09 -5.86 -8.77
CA LYS A 27 -15.57 -7.13 -9.31
C LYS A 27 -14.27 -6.91 -10.10
N ALA A 28 -13.40 -6.04 -9.59
CA ALA A 28 -12.17 -5.70 -10.27
C ALA A 28 -11.25 -6.94 -10.28
N PRO A 29 -10.84 -7.44 -11.46
CA PRO A 29 -9.87 -8.53 -11.51
C PRO A 29 -8.51 -8.07 -10.93
N THR A 30 -7.63 -9.03 -10.64
CA THR A 30 -6.35 -8.76 -9.96
C THR A 30 -5.49 -7.75 -10.71
N ASP A 31 -5.40 -7.86 -12.03
CA ASP A 31 -4.65 -6.94 -12.88
C ASP A 31 -5.18 -5.50 -12.81
N LEU A 32 -6.51 -5.32 -12.88
CA LEU A 32 -7.15 -4.02 -12.75
C LEU A 32 -6.95 -3.44 -11.34
N SER A 33 -7.10 -4.27 -10.31
CA SER A 33 -6.90 -3.87 -8.91
C SER A 33 -5.48 -3.37 -8.66
N LEU A 34 -4.47 -4.13 -9.12
CA LEU A 34 -3.06 -3.75 -9.03
C LEU A 34 -2.76 -2.45 -9.79
N MET A 35 -3.33 -2.28 -10.99
CA MET A 35 -3.16 -1.05 -11.78
C MET A 35 -3.73 0.18 -11.05
N VAL A 36 -4.96 0.09 -10.51
CA VAL A 36 -5.61 1.21 -9.81
C VAL A 36 -4.88 1.55 -8.51
N LEU A 37 -4.48 0.55 -7.72
CA LEU A 37 -3.70 0.77 -6.50
C LEU A 37 -2.34 1.40 -6.81
N GLY A 38 -1.65 0.94 -7.87
CA GLY A 38 -0.41 1.56 -8.33
C GLY A 38 -0.58 3.03 -8.74
N ASN A 39 -1.67 3.35 -9.45
CA ASN A 39 -2.01 4.73 -9.81
C ASN A 39 -2.31 5.59 -8.58
N MET A 40 -3.02 5.04 -7.58
CA MET A 40 -3.31 5.75 -6.33
C MET A 40 -2.02 6.09 -5.56
N VAL A 41 -1.11 5.13 -5.39
CA VAL A 41 0.20 5.36 -4.76
C VAL A 41 1.01 6.40 -5.53
N THR A 42 1.05 6.28 -6.86
CA THR A 42 1.75 7.25 -7.74
C THR A 42 1.19 8.66 -7.58
N ASN A 43 -0.14 8.80 -7.53
CA ASN A 43 -0.80 10.08 -7.32
C ASN A 43 -0.42 10.69 -5.96
N LEU A 44 -0.51 9.90 -4.87
CA LEU A 44 -0.13 10.36 -3.52
C LEU A 44 1.32 10.85 -3.45
N ILE A 45 2.25 10.14 -4.07
CA ILE A 45 3.67 10.56 -4.10
C ILE A 45 3.82 11.85 -4.92
N ASN A 46 3.11 12.00 -6.04
CA ASN A 46 3.22 13.19 -6.87
C ASN A 46 2.56 14.43 -6.24
N THR A 47 1.48 14.28 -5.48
CA THR A 47 0.74 15.42 -4.91
C THR A 47 1.21 15.78 -3.50
N SER A 48 1.54 14.80 -2.68
CA SER A 48 1.71 14.97 -1.23
C SER A 48 3.16 14.88 -0.76
N VAL A 49 4.11 14.61 -1.67
CA VAL A 49 5.54 14.53 -1.39
C VAL A 49 6.31 15.57 -2.20
N ALA A 50 7.24 16.25 -1.52
CA ALA A 50 8.14 17.21 -2.16
C ALA A 50 8.92 16.56 -3.33
N PRO A 51 9.09 17.24 -4.48
CA PRO A 51 9.70 16.65 -5.68
C PRO A 51 11.03 15.92 -5.42
N ALA A 52 11.90 16.52 -4.60
CA ALA A 52 13.22 15.97 -4.27
C ALA A 52 13.18 14.64 -3.49
N GLN A 53 12.06 14.30 -2.84
CA GLN A 53 11.92 13.11 -2.00
C GLN A 53 11.14 11.97 -2.68
N ARG A 54 10.43 12.26 -3.78
CA ARG A 54 9.50 11.30 -4.43
C ARG A 54 10.18 9.98 -4.77
N GLN A 55 11.35 10.03 -5.41
CA GLN A 55 12.07 8.82 -5.80
C GLN A 55 12.53 8.00 -4.59
N ALA A 56 12.99 8.66 -3.54
CA ALA A 56 13.42 7.98 -2.32
C ALA A 56 12.25 7.27 -1.63
N ILE A 57 11.08 7.93 -1.56
CA ILE A 57 9.86 7.35 -0.98
C ILE A 57 9.34 6.19 -1.84
N ALA A 58 9.27 6.35 -3.17
CA ALA A 58 8.85 5.29 -4.07
C ALA A 58 9.74 4.03 -3.95
N ASN A 59 11.07 4.22 -3.90
CA ASN A 59 12.01 3.11 -3.73
C ASN A 59 11.83 2.40 -2.38
N SER A 60 11.60 3.16 -1.30
CA SER A 60 11.35 2.57 0.02
C SER A 60 10.02 1.84 0.10
N PHE A 61 8.97 2.37 -0.51
CA PHE A 61 7.67 1.69 -0.64
C PHE A 61 7.80 0.37 -1.41
N ALA A 62 8.49 0.39 -2.56
CA ALA A 62 8.72 -0.81 -3.36
C ALA A 62 9.49 -1.89 -2.59
N ARG A 63 10.54 -1.50 -1.85
CA ARG A 63 11.29 -2.44 -0.99
C ARG A 63 10.42 -3.01 0.13
N ALA A 64 9.60 -2.18 0.79
CA ALA A 64 8.70 -2.65 1.84
C ALA A 64 7.69 -3.68 1.28
N LEU A 65 7.10 -3.39 0.12
CA LEU A 65 6.21 -4.31 -0.58
C LEU A 65 6.90 -5.64 -0.91
N GLN A 66 8.11 -5.59 -1.45
CA GLN A 66 8.91 -6.80 -1.74
C GLN A 66 9.19 -7.61 -0.48
N SER A 67 9.56 -6.97 0.63
CA SER A 67 9.81 -7.65 1.90
C SER A 67 8.55 -8.25 2.52
N SER A 68 7.39 -7.63 2.32
CA SER A 68 6.10 -8.13 2.80
C SER A 68 5.59 -9.32 2.00
N ILE A 69 6.05 -9.49 0.76
CA ILE A 69 5.75 -10.67 -0.07
C ILE A 69 6.86 -11.69 0.19
N SER A 70 6.70 -12.46 1.26
CA SER A 70 7.54 -13.63 1.52
C SER A 70 6.79 -14.89 1.06
N GLU A 71 7.48 -15.77 0.35
CA GLU A 71 7.00 -17.13 0.10
C GLU A 71 6.78 -17.83 1.44
N ASP A 72 5.62 -18.45 1.60
CA ASP A 72 5.26 -19.34 2.69
C ASP A 72 6.07 -20.66 2.59
N ASN A 73 7.40 -20.55 2.62
CA ASN A 73 8.36 -21.65 2.66
C ASN A 73 9.36 -21.43 3.82
N ALA A 74 8.85 -21.07 4.99
CA ALA A 74 9.63 -21.07 6.23
C ALA A 74 8.81 -21.73 7.35
N HIS A 75 8.85 -23.07 7.33
CA HIS A 75 8.51 -24.05 8.38
C HIS A 75 7.05 -24.47 8.57
#